data_AF-A0A7S2NJ78-F1
#
_entry.id   AF-A0A7S2NJ78-F1
#
_cell.length_a   1.000
_cell.length_b   1.000
_cell.length_c   1.000
_cell.angle_alpha   90.00
_cell.angle_beta   90.00
_cell.angle_gamma   90.00
#
_symmetry.space_group_name_H-M   'P 1'
#
loop_
_entity.id
_entity.type
_entity.pdbx_description
1 polymer ?
#
loop_
_entity_poly.entity_id
_entity_poly.type
_entity_poly.pdbx_seq_one_letter_code
_entity_poly.pdbx_strand_id
1 'polypeptide(L)'
;VAVVGEKPYAEMNGDRTDYQDLWDPREYEMVYRLKEWKIPVVLVLVCGRPLPIFDELLDTVDSVLVAWLPGTEGTGVADVLCGRYPPTGKLSVRWPSASEGWGAALWDRGFGLTYE
;
A
#
# COMPACT_ATOMS: atom_id res chain seq x y z
N VAL A 1 -3.53 -8.85 -9.64
CA VAL A 1 -2.55 -8.30 -8.68
C VAL A 1 -1.85 -7.13 -9.34
N ALA A 2 -1.91 -5.95 -8.73
CA ALA A 2 -1.19 -4.76 -9.18
C ALA A 2 -0.14 -4.41 -8.11
N VAL A 3 1.10 -4.13 -8.53
CA VAL A 3 2.20 -3.77 -7.61
C VAL A 3 2.57 -2.32 -7.89
N VAL A 4 2.52 -1.48 -6.86
CA VAL A 4 2.78 -0.03 -6.93
C VAL A 4 3.59 0.39 -5.71
N GLY A 5 4.22 1.56 -5.74
CA GLY A 5 5.05 1.95 -4.60
C GLY A 5 5.95 3.16 -4.78
N GLU A 6 6.69 3.46 -3.71
CA GLU A 6 7.71 4.50 -3.74
C GLU A 6 8.91 4.06 -4.60
N LYS A 7 9.49 5.02 -5.32
CA LYS A 7 10.82 4.82 -5.93
C LYS A 7 11.89 4.70 -4.83
N PRO A 8 13.00 3.99 -5.08
CA PRO A 8 14.09 3.90 -4.11
C PRO A 8 14.66 5.28 -3.76
N TYR A 9 14.93 5.48 -2.47
CA TYR A 9 15.62 6.66 -1.95
C TYR A 9 16.43 6.28 -0.71
N ALA A 10 17.35 7.16 -0.32
CA ALA A 10 18.10 7.06 0.93
C ALA A 10 18.32 8.45 1.52
N GLU A 11 18.31 8.53 2.85
CA GLU A 11 18.55 9.75 3.61
C GLU A 11 17.67 10.92 3.12
N MET A 12 18.26 12.10 2.89
CA MET A 12 17.59 13.34 2.48
C MET A 12 16.84 13.21 1.16
N ASN A 13 17.21 12.25 0.29
CA ASN A 13 16.49 12.03 -0.97
C ASN A 13 15.07 11.46 -0.73
N GLY A 14 14.79 10.98 0.49
CA GLY A 14 13.47 10.53 0.91
C GLY A 14 12.58 11.64 1.46
N ASP A 15 13.11 12.83 1.72
CA ASP A 15 12.33 13.92 2.31
C ASP A 15 11.24 14.38 1.34
N ARG A 16 10.04 14.56 1.88
CA ARG A 16 8.85 15.02 1.14
C ARG A 16 8.11 16.04 1.98
N THR A 17 7.70 17.13 1.35
CA THR A 17 6.89 18.18 1.98
C THR A 17 5.40 17.96 1.73
N ASP A 18 5.06 17.32 0.61
CA ASP A 18 3.69 17.19 0.14
C ASP A 18 3.29 15.72 -0.06
N TYR A 19 2.05 15.40 0.30
CA TYR A 19 1.48 14.05 0.20
C TYR A 19 1.40 13.54 -1.24
N GLN A 20 1.18 14.44 -2.20
CA GLN A 20 1.04 14.07 -3.61
C GLN A 20 2.37 13.59 -4.21
N ASP A 21 3.50 14.01 -3.63
CA ASP A 21 4.83 13.61 -4.08
C ASP A 21 5.23 12.18 -3.64
N LEU A 22 4.39 11.54 -2.83
CA LEU A 22 4.59 10.17 -2.36
C LEU A 22 4.14 9.11 -3.37
N TRP A 23 3.47 9.53 -4.45
CA TRP A 23 2.93 8.64 -5.46
C TRP A 23 3.33 9.05 -6.87
N ASP A 24 3.54 8.08 -7.74
CA ASP A 24 3.64 8.32 -9.18
C ASP A 24 2.22 8.41 -9.77
N PRO A 25 1.80 9.53 -10.38
CA PRO A 25 0.45 9.69 -10.92
C PRO A 25 0.06 8.60 -11.93
N ARG A 26 1.05 8.01 -12.61
CA ARG A 26 0.84 6.93 -13.59
C ARG A 26 0.41 5.62 -12.92
N GLU A 27 0.85 5.38 -11.68
CA GLU A 27 0.42 4.20 -10.91
C GLU A 27 -1.04 4.33 -10.48
N TYR A 28 -1.47 5.53 -10.06
CA TYR A 28 -2.88 5.81 -9.79
C TYR A 28 -3.74 5.57 -11.02
N GLU A 29 -3.37 6.18 -12.15
CA GLU A 29 -4.10 6.03 -13.40
C GLU A 29 -4.21 4.56 -13.79
N MET A 30 -3.12 3.80 -13.69
CA MET A 30 -3.12 2.37 -13.95
C MET A 30 -4.13 1.63 -13.05
N VAL A 31 -4.11 1.86 -11.74
CA VAL A 31 -5.04 1.19 -10.81
C VAL A 31 -6.50 1.58 -11.10
N TYR A 32 -6.78 2.86 -11.39
CA TYR A 32 -8.13 3.30 -11.75
C TYR A 32 -8.63 2.65 -13.04
N ARG A 33 -7.77 2.46 -14.04
CA ARG A 33 -8.15 1.76 -15.28
C ARG A 33 -8.49 0.29 -15.04
N LEU A 34 -7.95 -0.35 -14.01
CA LEU A 34 -8.34 -1.71 -13.65
C LEU A 34 -9.79 -1.78 -13.16
N LYS A 35 -10.32 -0.70 -12.56
CA LYS A 35 -11.74 -0.60 -12.16
C LYS A 35 -12.67 -0.83 -13.33
N GLU A 36 -12.33 -0.26 -14.49
CA GLU A 36 -13.14 -0.35 -15.71
C GLU A 36 -13.30 -1.79 -16.19
N TRP A 37 -12.34 -2.65 -15.85
CA TRP A 37 -12.29 -4.04 -16.30
C TRP A 37 -13.17 -4.96 -15.46
N LYS A 38 -13.72 -4.47 -14.34
CA LYS A 38 -14.62 -5.22 -13.44
C LYS A 38 -14.03 -6.56 -12.98
N ILE A 39 -12.72 -6.59 -12.77
CA ILE A 39 -11.99 -7.74 -12.23
C ILE A 39 -11.58 -7.46 -10.78
N PRO A 40 -11.45 -8.49 -9.93
CA PRO A 40 -10.91 -8.30 -8.60
C PRO A 40 -9.45 -7.84 -8.65
N VAL A 41 -9.13 -6.78 -7.90
CA VAL A 41 -7.80 -6.17 -7.82
C VAL A 41 -7.25 -6.31 -6.40
N VAL A 42 -6.17 -7.08 -6.28
CA VAL A 42 -5.30 -7.06 -5.10
C VAL A 42 -4.17 -6.08 -5.35
N LEU A 43 -4.07 -5.04 -4.52
CA LEU A 43 -3.00 -4.06 -4.54
C LEU A 43 -1.87 -4.48 -3.61
N VAL A 44 -0.66 -4.61 -4.13
CA VAL A 44 0.56 -4.78 -3.33
C VAL A 44 1.29 -3.46 -3.28
N LEU A 45 1.43 -2.89 -2.09
CA LEU A 45 2.10 -1.62 -1.87
C LEU A 45 3.53 -1.83 -1.37
N VAL A 46 4.51 -1.34 -2.13
CA VAL A 46 5.94 -1.37 -1.80
C VAL A 46 6.38 0.03 -1.38
N CYS A 47 6.60 0.26 -0.09
CA CYS A 47 6.91 1.59 0.43
C CYS A 47 7.83 1.53 1.66
N GLY A 48 8.59 2.61 1.89
CA GLY A 48 9.46 2.73 3.06
C GLY A 48 8.74 3.26 4.31
N ARG A 49 7.51 3.74 4.14
CA ARG A 49 6.71 4.44 5.17
C ARG A 49 5.21 4.39 4.82
N PRO A 50 4.31 4.73 5.76
CA PRO A 50 2.92 4.93 5.43
C PRO A 50 2.77 5.99 4.34
N LEU A 51 2.02 5.67 3.29
CA LEU A 51 1.67 6.60 2.22
C LEU A 51 0.22 7.07 2.40
N PRO A 52 -0.12 8.30 1.99
CA PRO A 52 -1.50 8.71 1.91
C PRO A 52 -2.24 7.75 0.98
N ILE A 53 -3.27 7.09 1.49
CA ILE A 53 -4.18 6.27 0.68
C ILE A 53 -5.49 7.04 0.63
N PHE A 54 -5.86 7.46 -0.58
CA PHE A 54 -7.12 8.16 -0.82
C PHE A 54 -8.29 7.17 -0.85
N ASP A 55 -9.46 7.62 -0.42
CA ASP A 55 -10.67 6.80 -0.35
C ASP A 55 -11.03 6.22 -1.73
N GLU A 56 -10.80 6.98 -2.80
CA GLU A 56 -11.04 6.53 -4.17
C GLU A 56 -10.18 5.34 -4.59
N LEU A 57 -8.95 5.23 -4.04
CA LEU A 57 -8.09 4.07 -4.28
C LEU A 57 -8.64 2.83 -3.55
N LEU A 58 -9.12 2.98 -2.31
CA LEU A 58 -9.74 1.90 -1.55
C LEU A 58 -11.04 1.43 -2.20
N ASP A 59 -11.83 2.35 -2.74
CA ASP A 59 -13.05 2.03 -3.51
C ASP A 59 -12.79 1.37 -4.87
N THR A 60 -11.52 1.27 -5.27
CA THR A 60 -11.11 0.71 -6.56
C THR A 60 -10.52 -0.69 -6.42
N VAL A 61 -9.99 -1.04 -5.26
CA VAL A 61 -9.28 -2.31 -5.03
C VAL A 61 -10.01 -3.15 -3.98
N ASP A 62 -10.04 -4.47 -4.17
CA ASP A 62 -10.71 -5.39 -3.26
C ASP A 62 -9.88 -5.71 -2.02
N SER A 63 -8.56 -5.54 -2.10
CA SER A 63 -7.65 -5.73 -0.97
C SER A 63 -6.32 -5.00 -1.16
N VAL A 64 -5.69 -4.66 -0.05
CA VAL A 64 -4.37 -4.04 0.00
C VAL A 64 -3.43 -4.87 0.88
N LEU A 65 -2.28 -5.25 0.31
CA LEU A 65 -1.17 -5.88 1.03
C LEU A 65 0.01 -4.90 1.07
N VAL A 66 0.38 -4.43 2.26
CA VAL A 66 1.58 -3.61 2.43
C VAL A 66 2.79 -4.52 2.60
N ALA A 67 3.65 -4.55 1.58
CA ALA A 67 4.86 -5.37 1.55
C ALA A 67 6.10 -4.65 2.09
N TRP A 68 6.00 -3.35 2.38
CA TRP A 68 7.11 -2.48 2.78
C TRP A 68 8.24 -2.50 1.73
N LEU A 69 9.50 -2.62 2.16
CA LEU A 69 10.65 -2.87 1.29
C LEU A 69 11.11 -4.33 1.50
N PRO A 70 10.54 -5.32 0.77
CA PRO A 70 10.65 -6.75 1.11
C PRO A 70 12.02 -7.37 0.80
N GLY A 71 12.95 -6.63 0.19
CA GLY A 71 14.26 -7.14 -0.21
C GLY A 71 14.19 -8.05 -1.43
N THR A 72 15.13 -9.02 -1.51
CA THR A 72 15.32 -9.86 -2.70
C THR A 72 14.31 -11.01 -2.80
N GLU A 73 13.77 -11.46 -1.67
CA GLU A 73 12.94 -12.67 -1.59
C GLU A 73 11.46 -12.38 -1.87
N GLY A 74 11.17 -11.86 -3.07
CA GLY A 74 9.81 -11.51 -3.50
C GLY A 74 8.81 -12.68 -3.47
N THR A 75 9.28 -13.92 -3.48
CA THR A 75 8.46 -15.13 -3.27
C THR A 75 7.71 -15.10 -1.94
N GLY A 76 8.24 -14.44 -0.90
CA GLY A 76 7.54 -14.28 0.37
C GLY A 76 6.20 -13.53 0.24
N VAL A 77 6.11 -12.56 -0.68
CA VAL A 77 4.86 -11.87 -0.99
C VAL A 77 3.87 -12.83 -1.67
N ALA A 78 4.34 -13.62 -2.63
CA ALA A 78 3.52 -14.60 -3.33
C ALA A 78 3.03 -15.73 -2.40
N ASP A 79 3.87 -16.21 -1.49
CA ASP A 79 3.49 -17.23 -0.51
C ASP A 79 2.30 -16.78 0.36
N VAL A 80 2.24 -15.49 0.74
CA VAL A 80 1.07 -14.93 1.43
C VAL A 80 -0.11 -14.83 0.47
N LEU A 81 0.03 -14.13 -0.66
CA LEU A 81 -1.08 -13.90 -1.60
C LEU A 81 -1.76 -15.19 -2.11
N CYS A 82 -1.00 -16.27 -2.25
CA CYS A 82 -1.50 -17.56 -2.70
C CYS A 82 -1.97 -18.47 -1.55
N GLY A 83 -2.00 -17.96 -0.31
CA GLY A 83 -2.54 -18.69 0.85
C GLY A 83 -1.62 -19.79 1.40
N ARG A 84 -0.34 -19.81 1.03
CA ARG A 84 0.63 -20.76 1.61
C ARG A 84 0.90 -20.44 3.08
N TYR A 85 0.91 -19.15 3.42
CA TYR A 85 0.93 -18.67 4.80
C TYR A 85 -0.12 -17.56 5.00
N PRO A 86 -0.80 -17.52 6.15
CA PRO A 86 -1.69 -16.39 6.48
C PRO A 86 -0.87 -15.13 6.77
N PRO A 87 -1.38 -13.93 6.43
CA PRO A 87 -0.74 -12.68 6.83
C PRO A 87 -0.86 -12.51 8.35
N THR A 88 0.27 -12.32 9.02
CA THR A 88 0.34 -12.10 10.48
C THR A 88 0.84 -10.70 10.85
N GLY A 89 1.34 -9.95 9.87
CA GLY A 89 1.90 -8.62 10.06
C GLY A 89 0.89 -7.64 10.65
N LYS A 90 1.33 -6.86 11.63
CA LYS A 90 0.57 -5.74 12.20
C LYS A 90 1.33 -4.44 11.99
N LEU A 91 0.62 -3.37 11.71
CA LEU A 91 1.21 -2.05 11.49
C LEU A 91 2.05 -1.62 12.71
N SER A 92 3.35 -1.41 12.51
CA SER A 92 4.26 -0.93 13.57
C SER A 92 4.09 0.57 13.85
N VAL A 93 3.52 1.29 12.89
CA VAL A 93 3.21 2.72 12.92
C VAL A 93 1.75 2.95 12.52
N ARG A 94 1.16 4.07 12.92
CA ARG A 94 -0.19 4.45 12.46
C ARG A 94 -0.16 4.76 10.95
N TRP A 95 -1.22 4.40 10.24
CA TRP A 95 -1.43 4.81 8.85
C TRP A 95 -2.25 6.10 8.80
N PRO A 96 -1.75 7.19 8.20
CA PRO A 96 -2.45 8.47 8.19
C PRO A 96 -3.67 8.44 7.25
N SER A 97 -4.71 9.17 7.61
CA SER A 97 -5.83 9.47 6.72
C SER A 97 -5.42 10.52 5.70
N ALA A 98 -5.57 10.21 4.41
CA ALA A 98 -5.26 11.18 3.35
C ALA A 98 -6.29 12.32 3.30
N SER A 99 -7.56 12.05 3.64
CA SER A 99 -8.65 13.03 3.63
C SER A 99 -8.60 13.98 4.84
N GLU A 100 -8.04 13.53 5.96
CA GLU A 100 -8.01 14.28 7.22
C GLU A 100 -6.58 14.72 7.65
N GLY A 101 -5.55 14.31 6.91
CA GLY A 101 -4.13 14.63 7.15
C GLY A 101 -3.45 13.82 8.26
N TRP A 102 -2.18 14.13 8.54
CA TRP A 102 -1.27 13.41 9.47
C TRP A 102 -1.82 13.23 10.89
N GLY A 103 -2.78 14.06 11.31
CA GLY A 103 -3.38 14.01 12.65
C GLY A 103 -4.38 12.87 12.85
N ALA A 104 -4.99 12.38 11.77
CA ALA A 104 -6.01 11.35 11.80
C ALA A 104 -5.51 10.02 11.25
N ALA A 105 -6.08 8.92 11.73
CA ALA A 105 -5.67 7.57 11.40
C ALA A 105 -6.67 6.94 10.42
N LEU A 106 -6.19 6.47 9.27
CA LEU A 106 -6.95 5.53 8.45
C LEU A 106 -6.96 4.14 9.12
N TRP A 107 -5.78 3.72 9.59
CA TRP A 107 -5.63 2.53 10.43
C TRP A 107 -4.67 2.80 11.59
N ASP A 108 -5.05 2.37 12.78
CA ASP A 108 -4.19 2.51 13.95
C ASP A 108 -3.00 1.54 13.94
N ARG A 109 -1.97 1.90 14.69
CA ARG A 109 -0.86 0.99 15.00
C ARG A 109 -1.43 -0.31 15.59
N GLY A 110 -0.94 -1.44 15.11
CA GLY A 110 -1.44 -2.77 15.49
C GLY A 110 -2.55 -3.30 14.59
N PHE A 111 -3.08 -2.50 13.67
CA PHE A 111 -4.01 -2.99 12.64
C PHE A 111 -3.33 -3.98 11.69
N GLY A 112 -4.11 -4.94 11.17
CA GLY A 112 -3.68 -5.90 10.16
C GLY A 112 -4.67 -7.05 10.11
N LEU A 113 -5.21 -7.32 8.92
CA LEU A 113 -6.15 -8.42 8.72
C LEU A 113 -5.41 -9.76 8.60
N THR A 114 -6.12 -10.86 8.82
CA THR A 114 -5.67 -12.24 8.54
C THR A 114 -6.63 -12.88 7.55
N TYR A 115 -6.23 -13.99 6.92
CA TYR A 115 -7.20 -14.88 6.28
C TYR A 115 -8.07 -15.54 7.36
N GLU A 116 -9.34 -15.77 7.02
CA GLU A 116 -10.27 -16.58 7.83
C GLU A 116 -10.00 -18.08 7.66
#